data_AF-A0A355UN62-F1
#
_entry.id   AF-A0A355UN62-F1
#
_cell.length_a   1.000
_cell.length_b   1.000
_cell.length_c   1.000
_cell.angle_alpha   90.00
_cell.angle_beta   90.00
_cell.angle_gamma   90.00
#
_symmetry.space_group_name_H-M   'P 1'
#
loop_
_entity.id
_entity.type
_entity.pdbx_description
1 polymer ?
#
loop_
_entity_poly.entity_id
_entity_poly.type
_entity_poly.pdbx_seq_one_letter_code
_entity_poly.pdbx_strand_id
1 'polypeptide(L)'
;QFKKAFEKKDFDSFSRLFCWGKADEAMKTMIKQAFESELDQRIANVSILEVPAGLKTSYERNGIQYRTTLPPIAKLQITFEKKKDEAVNAMSFLVGKKGSEYYLLTAEPVSP
;
A
#
# COMPACT_ATOMS: atom_id res chain seq x y z
N GLN A 1 2.31 13.53 4.14
CA GLN A 1 1.88 13.63 2.73
C GLN A 1 0.73 12.66 2.43
N PHE A 2 0.84 11.40 2.83
CA PHE A 2 -0.22 10.38 2.74
C PHE A 2 -1.63 10.86 3.12
N LYS A 3 -1.84 11.27 4.38
CA LYS A 3 -3.16 11.68 4.89
C LYS A 3 -3.82 12.77 4.03
N LYS A 4 -3.04 13.77 3.60
CA LYS A 4 -3.51 14.84 2.73
C LYS A 4 -3.92 14.36 1.33
N ALA A 5 -3.18 13.43 0.74
CA ALA A 5 -3.53 12.87 -0.57
C ALA A 5 -4.81 12.03 -0.49
N PHE A 6 -4.94 11.22 0.57
CA PHE A 6 -6.11 10.38 0.81
C PHE A 6 -7.37 11.20 1.09
N GLU A 7 -7.32 12.17 2.00
CA GLU A 7 -8.47 13.04 2.33
C GLU A 7 -8.93 13.91 1.16
N LYS A 8 -8.01 14.28 0.27
CA LYS A 8 -8.34 15.04 -0.96
C LYS A 8 -8.90 14.16 -2.08
N LYS A 9 -8.99 12.84 -1.87
CA LYS A 9 -9.39 11.87 -2.90
C LYS A 9 -8.52 11.97 -4.17
N ASP A 10 -7.26 12.39 -4.00
CA ASP A 10 -6.34 12.67 -5.10
C ASP A 10 -5.46 11.44 -5.36
N PHE A 11 -5.92 10.60 -6.29
CA PHE A 11 -5.19 9.39 -6.67
C PHE A 11 -3.83 9.70 -7.31
N ASP A 12 -3.68 10.81 -8.02
CA ASP A 12 -2.40 11.17 -8.64
C ASP A 12 -1.35 11.50 -7.58
N SER A 13 -1.74 12.24 -6.53
CA SER A 13 -0.87 12.47 -5.38
C SER A 13 -0.61 11.20 -4.58
N PHE A 14 -1.61 10.33 -4.44
CA PHE A 14 -1.49 9.07 -3.71
C PHE A 14 -0.56 8.07 -4.43
N SER A 15 -0.71 7.92 -5.75
CA SER A 15 0.08 7.01 -6.58
C SER A 15 1.57 7.38 -6.59
N ARG A 16 1.92 8.66 -6.43
CA ARG A 16 3.31 9.13 -6.30
C ARG A 16 4.00 8.65 -5.03
N LEU A 17 3.25 8.17 -4.04
CA LEU A 17 3.82 7.62 -2.81
C LEU A 17 4.35 6.19 -3.01
N PHE A 18 4.01 5.52 -4.10
CA PHE A 18 4.41 4.15 -4.36
C PHE A 18 5.75 4.06 -5.09
N CYS A 19 6.58 3.10 -4.67
CA CYS A 19 7.69 2.64 -5.50
C CYS A 19 7.15 1.64 -6.51
N TRP A 20 6.90 2.10 -7.74
CA TRP A 20 6.29 1.26 -8.78
C TRP A 20 7.21 0.19 -9.36
N GLY A 21 8.54 0.38 -9.33
CA GLY A 21 9.48 -0.62 -9.86
C GLY A 21 9.09 -1.10 -11.27
N LYS A 22 9.03 -2.43 -11.45
CA LYS A 22 8.49 -3.09 -12.66
C LYS A 22 7.02 -3.53 -12.53
N ALA A 23 6.24 -2.96 -11.61
CA ALA A 23 4.83 -3.32 -11.42
C ALA A 23 4.04 -3.19 -12.73
N ASP A 24 3.25 -4.21 -13.05
CA ASP A 24 2.40 -4.24 -14.23
C ASP A 24 1.15 -3.35 -14.07
N GLU A 25 0.44 -3.12 -15.19
CA GLU A 25 -0.78 -2.30 -15.19
C GLU A 25 -1.91 -2.93 -14.38
N ALA A 26 -1.93 -4.26 -14.24
CA ALA A 26 -2.91 -4.95 -13.40
C ALA A 26 -2.70 -4.58 -11.93
N MET A 27 -1.45 -4.49 -11.48
CA MET A 27 -1.09 -4.08 -10.12
C MET A 27 -1.48 -2.62 -9.85
N LYS A 28 -1.21 -1.71 -10.80
CA LYS A 28 -1.62 -0.30 -10.70
C LYS A 28 -3.14 -0.17 -10.63
N THR A 29 -3.86 -0.92 -11.47
CA THR A 29 -5.32 -0.92 -11.50
C THR A 29 -5.90 -1.45 -10.19
N MET A 30 -5.34 -2.52 -9.65
CA MET A 30 -5.76 -3.09 -8.37
C MET A 30 -5.56 -2.11 -7.21
N ILE A 31 -4.42 -1.39 -7.16
CA ILE A 31 -4.17 -0.35 -6.16
C ILE A 31 -5.15 0.81 -6.32
N LYS A 32 -5.44 1.22 -7.56
CA LYS A 32 -6.43 2.27 -7.84
C LYS A 32 -7.82 1.86 -7.34
N GLN A 33 -8.27 0.66 -7.66
CA GLN A 33 -9.56 0.14 -7.19
C GLN A 33 -9.64 0.07 -5.66
N ALA A 34 -8.57 -0.40 -5.01
CA ALA A 34 -8.49 -0.45 -3.55
C ALA A 34 -8.47 0.96 -2.93
N PHE A 35 -7.86 1.95 -3.58
CA PHE A 35 -7.94 3.33 -3.14
C PHE A 35 -9.36 3.88 -3.29
N GLU A 36 -9.98 3.66 -4.45
CA GLU A 36 -11.33 4.12 -4.79
C GLU A 36 -12.40 3.54 -3.85
N SER A 37 -12.29 2.26 -3.44
CA SER A 37 -13.23 1.64 -2.50
C SER A 37 -13.19 2.26 -1.10
N GLU A 38 -12.09 2.93 -0.74
CA GLU A 38 -11.86 3.49 0.58
C GLU A 38 -12.04 5.03 0.60
N LEU A 39 -12.30 5.68 -0.54
CA LEU A 39 -12.38 7.15 -0.66
C LEU A 39 -13.43 7.81 0.22
N ASP A 40 -14.52 7.10 0.52
CA ASP A 40 -15.61 7.63 1.36
C ASP A 40 -15.40 7.36 2.85
N GLN A 41 -14.28 6.74 3.22
CA GLN A 41 -13.93 6.48 4.61
C GLN A 41 -13.09 7.61 5.17
N ARG A 42 -13.43 8.03 6.39
CA ARG A 42 -12.65 9.03 7.14
C ARG A 42 -11.52 8.33 7.87
N ILE A 43 -10.32 8.88 7.78
CA ILE A 43 -9.16 8.35 8.51
C ILE A 43 -9.32 8.70 9.99
N ALA A 44 -9.40 7.67 10.85
CA ALA A 44 -9.35 7.85 12.29
C ALA A 44 -7.91 7.96 12.79
N ASN A 45 -7.02 7.09 12.30
CA ASN A 45 -5.61 7.07 12.72
C ASN A 45 -4.69 6.57 11.60
N VAL A 46 -3.44 7.02 11.64
CA VAL A 46 -2.35 6.55 10.77
C VAL A 46 -1.17 6.19 11.66
N SER A 47 -0.76 4.92 11.65
CA SER A 47 0.34 4.40 12.46
C SER A 47 1.41 3.75 11.60
N ILE A 48 2.66 3.80 12.08
CA ILE A 48 3.77 3.03 11.55
C ILE A 48 4.02 1.89 12.53
N LEU A 49 3.99 0.67 12.02
CA LEU A 49 4.20 -0.56 12.75
C LEU A 49 5.48 -1.24 12.26
N GLU A 50 6.05 -2.09 13.11
CA GLU A 50 7.14 -2.96 12.71
C GLU A 50 6.71 -3.95 11.63
N VAL A 51 7.67 -4.40 10.83
CA VAL A 51 7.43 -5.46 9.84
C VAL A 51 7.18 -6.76 10.62
N PRO A 52 6.07 -7.49 10.36
CA PRO A 52 5.81 -8.75 11.03
C PRO A 52 6.95 -9.76 10.82
N ALA A 53 7.33 -10.45 11.89
CA ALA A 53 8.28 -11.55 11.79
C ALA A 53 7.75 -12.62 10.81
N GLY A 54 8.60 -13.06 9.89
CA GLY A 54 8.22 -14.06 8.87
C GLY A 54 7.35 -13.53 7.74
N LEU A 55 7.23 -12.20 7.56
CA LEU A 55 6.55 -11.62 6.40
C LEU A 55 7.11 -12.19 5.10
N LYS A 56 6.25 -12.84 4.31
CA LYS A 56 6.58 -13.24 2.95
C LYS A 56 6.60 -12.00 2.06
N THR A 57 7.76 -11.71 1.48
CA THR A 57 7.94 -10.58 0.54
C THR A 57 7.87 -11.03 -0.92
N SER A 58 7.51 -12.28 -1.17
CA SER A 58 7.30 -12.84 -2.50
C SER A 58 6.11 -13.79 -2.52
N TYR A 59 5.48 -13.89 -3.68
CA TYR A 59 4.35 -14.78 -3.93
C TYR A 59 4.24 -15.10 -5.41
N GLU A 60 3.55 -16.20 -5.74
CA GLU A 60 3.21 -16.53 -7.12
C GLU A 60 1.77 -16.14 -7.44
N ARG A 61 1.54 -15.56 -8.62
CA ARG A 61 0.20 -15.30 -9.15
C ARG A 61 0.20 -15.62 -10.63
N ASN A 62 -0.72 -16.49 -11.06
CA ASN A 62 -0.86 -16.92 -12.46
C ASN A 62 0.45 -17.43 -13.07
N GLY A 63 1.26 -18.19 -12.31
CA GLY A 63 2.55 -18.72 -12.78
C GLY A 63 3.69 -17.70 -12.83
N ILE A 64 3.45 -16.44 -12.44
CA ILE A 64 4.48 -15.40 -12.36
C ILE A 64 4.87 -15.20 -10.90
N GLN A 65 6.17 -15.28 -10.62
CA GLN A 65 6.70 -14.94 -9.31
C GLN A 65 6.79 -13.43 -9.16
N TYR A 66 6.30 -12.92 -8.04
CA TYR A 66 6.33 -11.51 -7.67
C TYR A 66 7.11 -11.33 -6.38
N ARG A 67 7.72 -10.16 -6.22
CA ARG A 67 8.33 -9.71 -4.97
C ARG A 67 7.96 -8.27 -4.66
N THR A 68 8.15 -7.83 -3.42
CA THR A 68 8.00 -6.41 -3.07
C THR A 68 9.01 -5.55 -3.84
N THR A 69 8.58 -4.35 -4.27
CA THR A 69 9.42 -3.45 -5.09
C THR A 69 10.67 -2.94 -4.37
N LEU A 70 10.68 -2.94 -3.03
CA LEU A 70 11.85 -2.73 -2.19
C LEU A 70 11.79 -3.70 -0.98
N PRO A 71 12.89 -3.88 -0.22
CA PRO A 71 12.83 -4.52 1.09
C PRO A 71 11.93 -3.72 2.06
N PRO A 72 10.96 -4.35 2.72
CA PRO A 72 10.12 -3.67 3.70
C PRO A 72 10.91 -3.37 4.98
N ILE A 73 10.74 -2.16 5.51
CA ILE A 73 11.34 -1.70 6.77
C ILE A 73 10.29 -1.31 7.81
N ALA A 74 9.04 -1.11 7.39
CA ALA A 74 7.90 -0.88 8.27
C ALA A 74 6.58 -1.24 7.57
N LYS A 75 5.49 -1.17 8.32
CA LYS A 75 4.11 -1.26 7.83
C LYS A 75 3.35 0.01 8.20
N LEU A 76 2.85 0.73 7.20
CA LEU A 76 1.89 1.80 7.39
C LEU A 76 0.50 1.18 7.58
N GLN A 77 -0.16 1.45 8.69
CA GLN A 77 -1.54 1.07 8.93
C GLN A 77 -2.41 2.33 9.02
N ILE A 78 -3.54 2.30 8.33
CA ILE A 78 -4.55 3.35 8.35
C ILE A 78 -5.82 2.70 8.86
N THR A 79 -6.32 3.19 9.97
CA THR A 79 -7.60 2.76 10.53
C THR A 79 -8.63 3.82 10.21
N PHE A 80 -9.78 3.39 9.71
CA PHE A 80 -10.87 4.28 9.37
C PHE A 80 -11.84 4.45 10.55
N GLU A 81 -12.57 5.56 10.55
CA GLU A 81 -13.67 5.76 11.49
C GLU A 81 -14.69 4.65 11.30
N LYS A 82 -15.05 4.00 12.41
CA LYS A 82 -16.07 2.96 12.40
C LYS A 82 -17.43 3.57 12.06
N LYS A 83 -18.08 3.06 11.00
CA LYS A 83 -19.52 3.28 10.80
C LYS A 83 -20.30 2.43 11.80
N LYS A 84 -21.47 2.91 12.23
CA LYS A 84 -22.29 2.24 13.24
C LYS A 84 -22.53 0.77 12.80
N ASP A 85 -22.26 -0.17 13.72
CA ASP A 85 -22.39 -1.63 13.52
C ASP A 85 -21.40 -2.32 12.57
N GLU A 86 -20.36 -1.62 12.07
CA GLU A 86 -19.30 -2.25 11.26
C GLU A 86 -18.06 -2.66 12.09
N ALA A 87 -17.28 -3.62 11.60
CA ALA A 87 -15.95 -3.90 12.14
C ALA A 87 -15.01 -2.71 11.85
N VAL A 88 -13.96 -2.55 12.66
CA VAL A 88 -12.91 -1.56 12.36
C VAL A 88 -12.25 -1.96 11.04
N ASN A 89 -12.44 -1.14 10.01
CA ASN A 89 -11.78 -1.34 8.74
C ASN A 89 -10.38 -0.70 8.77
N ALA A 90 -9.40 -1.40 8.22
CA ALA A 90 -8.04 -0.92 8.17
C ALA A 90 -7.38 -1.27 6.84
N MET A 91 -6.73 -0.28 6.25
CA MET A 91 -5.87 -0.44 5.09
C MET A 91 -4.41 -0.49 5.55
N SER A 92 -3.58 -1.27 4.86
CA SER A 92 -2.17 -1.40 5.23
C SER A 92 -1.27 -1.46 4.01
N PHE A 93 -0.13 -0.79 4.11
CA PHE A 93 0.93 -0.79 3.10
C PHE A 93 2.26 -1.15 3.75
N LEU A 94 3.08 -1.90 3.05
CA LEU A 94 4.49 -2.02 3.41
C LEU A 94 5.21 -0.74 3.02
N VAL A 95 6.25 -0.37 3.78
CA VAL A 95 7.07 0.81 3.52
C VAL A 95 8.51 0.35 3.31
N GLY A 96 9.14 0.84 2.25
CA GLY A 96 10.56 0.67 1.99
C GLY A 96 11.26 2.01 1.84
N LYS A 97 12.58 1.98 1.76
CA LYS A 97 13.42 3.18 1.60
C LYS A 97 14.27 3.06 0.35
N LYS A 98 14.36 4.14 -0.42
CA LYS A 98 15.26 4.28 -1.57
C LYS A 98 15.96 5.63 -1.47
N GLY A 99 17.27 5.62 -1.26
CA GLY A 99 18.01 6.84 -0.91
C GLY A 99 17.54 7.42 0.43
N SER A 100 17.20 8.71 0.45
CA SER A 100 16.64 9.40 1.63
C SER A 100 15.12 9.34 1.73
N GLU A 101 14.44 8.76 0.74
CA GLU A 101 12.98 8.81 0.63
C GLU A 101 12.32 7.49 1.00
N TYR A 102 11.10 7.59 1.54
CA TYR A 102 10.27 6.48 1.96
C TYR A 102 9.13 6.29 0.96
N TYR A 103 8.85 5.05 0.62
CA TYR A 103 7.86 4.69 -0.39
C TYR A 103 6.93 3.61 0.13
N LEU A 104 5.66 3.68 -0.28
CA LEU A 104 4.73 2.56 -0.19
C LEU A 104 5.15 1.49 -1.19
N LEU A 105 5.11 0.24 -0.76
CA LEU A 105 5.54 -0.87 -1.58
C LEU A 105 4.34 -1.54 -2.24
N THR A 106 4.58 -1.95 -3.48
CA THR A 106 3.72 -2.87 -4.21
C THR A 106 4.53 -4.11 -4.55
N ALA A 107 4.06 -4.89 -5.51
CA ALA A 107 4.76 -6.03 -6.05
C ALA A 107 5.19 -5.80 -7.50
N GLU A 108 6.35 -6.34 -7.86
CA GLU A 108 6.87 -6.40 -9.21
C GLU A 108 7.20 -7.85 -9.59
N PRO A 109 7.07 -8.23 -10.86
CA PRO A 109 7.45 -9.56 -11.31
C PRO A 109 8.95 -9.76 -11.13
N VAL A 110 9.31 -10.90 -10.58
CA VAL A 110 10.65 -11.45 -10.65
C VAL A 110 10.79 -11.96 -12.08
N SER A 111 11.45 -11.19 -12.94
CA SER A 111 11.80 -11.68 -14.28
C SER A 111 12.50 -13.04 -14.13
N PRO A 112 12.15 -14.06 -14.94
CA PRO A 112 13.04 -15.20 -15.12
C PRO A 112 14.38 -14.74 -15.72
#